data_AF-A0A3C2CJS7-F1
#
_entry.id   AF-A0A3C2CJS7-F1
#
_cell.length_a   1.000
_cell.length_b   1.000
_cell.length_c   1.000
_cell.angle_alpha   90.00
_cell.angle_beta   90.00
_cell.angle_gamma   90.00
#
_symmetry.space_group_name_H-M   'P 1'
#
loop_
_entity.id
_entity.type
_entity.pdbx_description
1 polymer ?
#
loop_
_entity_poly.entity_id
_entity_poly.type
_entity_poly.pdbx_seq_one_letter_code
_entity_poly.pdbx_strand_id
1 'polypeptide(L)'
;MGLVARTLEKAGFPTICLTAARSITESVNPPRAAFVDMPLGYTAGRPHEPEFQRDLLRKVFMAVENMDSPGSIFDLDVTWSDDPSWKDKATSGLNNGVNSAEGDTRQPRVNEPQYQYEEDRVAAES
;
A
#
# COMPACT_ATOMS: atom_id res chain seq x y z
N MET A 1 1.89 7.76 -6.31
CA MET A 1 2.55 8.47 -5.18
C MET A 1 3.80 9.26 -5.58
N GLY A 2 4.70 8.76 -6.44
CA GLY A 2 5.97 9.45 -6.75
C GLY A 2 5.86 10.87 -7.32
N LEU A 3 4.89 11.13 -8.22
CA LEU A 3 4.68 12.48 -8.77
C LEU A 3 4.26 13.49 -7.70
N VAL A 4 3.32 13.10 -6.82
CA VAL A 4 2.82 13.96 -5.73
C VAL A 4 3.95 14.25 -4.76
N ALA A 5 4.70 13.23 -4.33
CA ALA A 5 5.84 13.40 -3.45
C ALA A 5 6.86 14.39 -4.03
N ARG A 6 7.19 14.28 -5.32
CA ARG A 6 8.13 15.19 -5.99
C ARG A 6 7.62 16.63 -6.06
N THR A 7 6.33 16.85 -6.24
CA THR A 7 5.72 18.19 -6.21
C THR A 7 5.79 18.80 -4.81
N LEU A 8 5.54 18.00 -3.76
CA LEU A 8 5.63 18.45 -2.36
C LEU A 8 7.08 18.80 -1.96
N GLU A 9 8.07 17.98 -2.35
CA GLU A 9 9.49 18.29 -2.12
C GLU A 9 9.92 19.59 -2.79
N LYS A 10 9.48 19.83 -4.03
CA LYS A 10 9.75 21.09 -4.74
C LYS A 10 9.17 22.31 -4.03
N ALA A 11 8.09 22.13 -3.26
CA ALA A 11 7.48 23.16 -2.43
C ALA A 11 8.12 23.27 -1.03
N GLY A 12 9.16 22.50 -0.73
CA GLY A 12 9.88 22.53 0.55
C GLY A 12 9.35 21.59 1.62
N PHE A 13 8.44 20.67 1.28
CA PHE A 13 7.91 19.68 2.21
C PHE A 13 8.65 18.34 2.06
N PRO A 14 9.35 17.85 3.11
CA PRO A 14 9.99 16.54 3.05
C PRO A 14 8.94 15.43 3.02
N THR A 15 9.16 14.42 2.19
CA THR A 15 8.27 13.29 1.96
C THR A 15 9.02 11.95 2.01
N ILE A 16 8.29 10.91 2.39
CA ILE A 16 8.73 9.51 2.27
C ILE A 16 7.52 8.64 1.90
N CYS A 17 7.72 7.69 0.99
CA CYS A 17 6.71 6.69 0.62
C CYS A 17 6.95 5.39 1.38
N LEU A 18 6.02 4.98 2.24
CA LEU A 18 6.00 3.64 2.83
C LEU A 18 5.32 2.66 1.85
N THR A 19 5.99 1.59 1.46
CA THR A 19 5.56 0.68 0.37
C THR A 19 5.80 -0.80 0.69
N ALA A 20 4.98 -1.68 0.10
CA ALA A 20 5.15 -3.13 0.14
C ALA A 20 5.38 -3.78 -1.24
N ALA A 21 5.54 -2.96 -2.29
CA ALA A 21 5.79 -3.44 -3.66
C ALA A 21 7.11 -2.86 -4.20
N ARG A 22 8.22 -3.55 -3.96
CA ARG A 22 9.57 -3.03 -4.22
C ARG A 22 9.80 -2.66 -5.68
N SER A 23 9.61 -3.60 -6.60
CA SER A 23 9.84 -3.39 -8.04
C SER A 23 8.99 -2.27 -8.64
N ILE A 24 7.72 -2.17 -8.22
CA ILE A 24 6.84 -1.08 -8.62
C ILE A 24 7.36 0.26 -8.08
N THR A 25 7.82 0.29 -6.84
CA THR A 25 8.35 1.50 -6.20
C THR A 25 9.62 1.98 -6.90
N GLU A 26 10.52 1.06 -7.24
CA GLU A 26 11.74 1.35 -8.02
C GLU A 26 11.37 1.97 -9.37
N SER A 27 10.37 1.42 -10.07
CA SER A 27 9.88 1.96 -11.35
C SER A 27 9.25 3.36 -11.21
N VAL A 28 8.54 3.62 -10.11
CA VAL A 28 7.92 4.94 -9.84
C VAL A 28 8.95 6.00 -9.44
N ASN A 29 10.11 5.59 -8.91
CA ASN A 29 11.23 6.45 -8.49
C ASN A 29 10.80 7.68 -7.65
N PRO A 30 10.15 7.46 -6.48
CA PRO A 30 9.80 8.54 -5.56
C PRO A 30 11.07 9.20 -4.98
N PRO A 31 10.98 10.43 -4.43
CA PRO A 31 12.13 11.09 -3.81
C PRO A 31 12.83 10.23 -2.73
N ARG A 32 12.04 9.59 -1.87
CA ARG A 32 12.47 8.64 -0.82
C ARG A 32 11.39 7.59 -0.61
N ALA A 33 11.77 6.35 -0.36
CA ALA A 33 10.84 5.30 0.05
C ALA A 33 11.40 4.40 1.17
N ALA A 34 10.50 3.94 2.04
CA ALA A 34 10.77 2.85 2.98
C ALA A 34 9.99 1.62 2.53
N PHE A 35 10.68 0.50 2.40
CA PHE A 35 10.10 -0.77 1.99
C PHE A 35 9.86 -1.68 3.20
N VAL A 36 8.72 -2.37 3.19
CA VAL A 36 8.37 -3.45 4.11
C VAL A 36 7.94 -4.68 3.34
N ASP A 37 8.45 -5.86 3.73
CA ASP A 37 8.04 -7.15 3.15
C ASP A 37 6.81 -7.69 3.90
N MET A 38 5.65 -7.12 3.59
CA MET A 38 4.36 -7.39 4.25
C MET A 38 3.24 -7.59 3.23
N PRO A 39 2.09 -8.19 3.62
CA PRO A 39 0.93 -8.29 2.74
C PRO A 39 0.50 -6.92 2.21
N LEU A 40 0.19 -6.86 0.91
CA LEU A 40 -0.37 -5.66 0.29
C LEU A 40 -1.66 -5.24 1.01
N GLY A 41 -1.78 -3.94 1.29
CA GLY A 41 -2.88 -3.38 2.08
C GLY A 41 -2.59 -3.24 3.59
N TYR A 42 -1.54 -3.89 4.09
CA TYR A 42 -1.14 -3.84 5.51
C TYR A 42 0.22 -3.17 5.73
N THR A 43 0.62 -2.27 4.82
CA THR A 43 1.94 -1.62 4.82
C THR A 43 2.21 -0.80 6.09
N ALA A 44 1.16 -0.28 6.74
CA ALA A 44 1.26 0.44 8.02
C ALA A 44 1.34 -0.48 9.25
N GLY A 45 1.19 -1.80 9.07
CA GLY A 45 1.33 -2.83 10.10
C GLY A 45 0.06 -3.66 10.34
N ARG A 46 0.15 -4.61 11.28
CA ARG A 46 -0.93 -5.55 11.61
C ARG A 46 -2.15 -4.83 12.20
N PRO A 47 -3.39 -5.24 11.86
CA PRO A 47 -4.60 -4.67 12.46
C PRO A 47 -4.60 -4.84 13.98
N HIS A 48 -5.13 -3.84 14.69
CA HIS A 48 -5.29 -3.88 16.15
C HIS A 48 -3.99 -4.04 16.97
N GLU A 49 -2.83 -3.80 16.36
CA GLU A 49 -1.52 -3.79 17.03
C GLU A 49 -0.89 -2.39 16.99
N PRO A 50 -1.38 -1.44 17.79
CA PRO A 50 -0.95 -0.05 17.72
C PRO A 50 0.53 0.16 18.11
N GLU A 51 1.08 -0.65 19.03
CA GLU A 51 2.50 -0.58 19.37
C GLU A 51 3.38 -0.92 18.16
N PHE A 52 3.05 -2.01 17.46
CA PHE A 52 3.76 -2.42 16.25
C PHE A 52 3.70 -1.36 15.16
N GLN A 53 2.52 -0.81 14.90
CA GLN A 53 2.32 0.25 13.90
C GLN A 53 3.14 1.50 14.27
N ARG A 54 3.18 1.87 15.55
CA ARG A 54 3.94 3.03 16.02
C ARG A 54 5.45 2.81 15.90
N ASP A 55 5.94 1.62 16.23
CA ASP A 55 7.36 1.27 16.07
C ASP A 55 7.77 1.22 14.60
N LEU A 56 6.92 0.70 13.73
CA LEU A 56 7.12 0.75 12.28
C LEU A 56 7.25 2.20 11.79
N LEU A 57 6.32 3.09 12.16
CA LEU A 57 6.38 4.50 11.76
C LEU A 57 7.61 5.23 12.32
N ARG A 58 8.04 4.92 13.55
CA ARG A 58 9.30 5.44 14.09
C ARG A 58 10.49 5.03 13.23
N LYS A 59 10.58 3.75 12.84
CA LYS A 59 11.64 3.27 11.93
C LYS A 59 11.59 3.96 10.57
N VAL A 60 10.39 4.17 10.01
CA VAL A 60 10.21 4.94 8.75
C VAL A 60 10.81 6.34 8.89
N PHE A 61 10.46 7.07 9.95
CA PHE A 61 10.96 8.44 10.13
C PHE A 61 12.46 8.49 10.41
N MET A 62 13.00 7.53 11.17
CA MET A 62 14.45 7.41 11.37
C MET A 62 15.20 7.10 10.06
N ALA A 63 14.59 6.32 9.15
CA ALA A 63 15.18 6.07 7.84
C ALA A 63 15.34 7.37 7.04
N VAL A 64 14.35 8.29 7.09
CA VAL A 64 14.41 9.58 6.38
C VAL A 64 15.67 10.37 6.73
N GLU A 65 16.08 10.34 8.01
CA GLU A 65 17.25 11.08 8.50
C GLU A 65 18.57 10.62 7.87
N ASN A 66 18.61 9.40 7.32
CA ASN A 66 19.80 8.77 6.75
C ASN A 66 19.73 8.64 5.21
N MET A 67 18.73 9.25 4.56
CA MET A 67 18.51 9.14 3.11
C MET A 67 18.99 10.39 2.36
N ASP A 68 20.26 10.37 1.95
CA ASP A 68 20.92 11.50 1.28
C ASP A 68 20.77 11.52 -0.25
N SER A 69 20.34 10.41 -0.84
CA SER A 69 20.21 10.27 -2.30
C SER A 69 18.75 10.19 -2.75
N PRO A 70 18.28 11.03 -3.68
CA PRO A 70 16.96 10.91 -4.28
C PRO A 70 16.76 9.54 -4.95
N GLY A 71 15.56 8.97 -4.82
CA GLY A 71 15.26 7.64 -5.36
C GLY A 71 15.73 6.50 -4.46
N SER A 72 16.34 6.78 -3.31
CA SER A 72 16.72 5.76 -2.34
C SER A 72 15.49 5.03 -1.79
N ILE A 73 15.66 3.71 -1.63
CA ILE A 73 14.69 2.83 -1.00
C ILE A 73 15.38 2.15 0.17
N PHE A 74 14.90 2.42 1.37
CA PHE A 74 15.42 1.84 2.60
C PHE A 74 14.57 0.62 2.99
N ASP A 75 15.18 -0.55 3.13
CA ASP A 75 14.50 -1.75 3.63
C ASP A 75 14.43 -1.69 5.17
N LEU A 76 13.22 -1.72 5.75
CA LEU A 76 13.01 -1.50 7.19
C LEU A 76 13.24 -2.75 8.07
N ASP A 77 13.47 -3.90 7.45
CA ASP A 77 13.66 -5.20 8.11
C ASP A 77 12.60 -5.47 9.19
N VAL A 78 11.32 -5.23 8.85
CA VAL A 78 10.19 -5.52 9.72
C VAL A 78 9.55 -6.85 9.32
N THR A 79 9.47 -7.76 10.28
CA THR A 79 8.86 -9.08 10.10
C THR A 79 7.35 -9.02 10.33
N TRP A 80 6.57 -9.50 9.35
CA TRP A 80 5.12 -9.65 9.47
C TRP A 80 4.72 -10.78 10.43
N SER A 81 5.40 -11.92 10.35
CA SER A 81 5.27 -13.05 11.27
C SER A 81 6.48 -13.95 11.12
N ASP A 82 6.82 -14.72 12.16
CA ASP A 82 7.93 -15.67 12.13
C ASP A 82 7.69 -16.80 11.11
N ASP A 83 6.42 -17.19 10.94
CA ASP A 83 6.00 -18.12 9.90
C ASP A 83 5.79 -17.38 8.56
N PRO A 84 6.54 -17.69 7.50
CA PRO A 84 6.40 -17.06 6.18
C PRO A 84 5.20 -17.57 5.37
N SER A 85 4.41 -18.53 5.86
CA SER A 85 3.25 -19.10 5.15
C SER A 85 2.19 -18.07 4.74
N TRP A 86 2.22 -16.87 5.33
CA TRP A 86 1.39 -15.75 4.88
C TRP A 86 1.67 -15.35 3.42
N LYS A 87 2.89 -15.57 2.91
CA LYS A 87 3.26 -15.24 1.52
C LYS A 87 2.51 -16.10 0.51
N ASP A 88 2.24 -17.36 0.86
CA ASP A 88 1.43 -18.26 0.02
C ASP A 88 -0.05 -17.84 -0.01
N LYS A 89 -0.50 -17.20 1.09
CA LYS A 89 -1.85 -16.64 1.26
C LYS A 89 -1.98 -15.19 0.79
N ALA A 90 -0.87 -14.52 0.52
CA ALA A 90 -0.87 -13.16 0.01
C ALA A 90 -1.15 -13.22 -1.49
N THR A 91 -2.43 -13.25 -1.83
CA THR A 91 -2.86 -13.28 -3.24
C THR A 91 -2.28 -12.10 -4.02
N SER A 92 -2.03 -12.31 -5.31
CA SER A 92 -1.44 -11.37 -6.29
C SER A 92 -2.28 -10.11 -6.57
N GLY A 93 -3.11 -9.65 -5.63
CA GLY A 93 -3.99 -8.49 -5.79
C GLY A 93 -5.24 -8.76 -6.64
N LEU A 94 -5.40 -9.96 -7.19
CA LEU A 94 -6.57 -10.33 -8.00
C LEU A 94 -7.83 -10.64 -7.16
N ASN A 95 -7.66 -11.05 -5.88
CA ASN A 95 -8.77 -11.55 -5.06
C ASN A 95 -9.11 -10.65 -3.85
N ASN A 96 -8.76 -9.36 -3.90
CA ASN A 96 -9.10 -8.38 -2.85
C ASN A 96 -8.70 -8.80 -1.41
N GLY A 97 -7.64 -9.60 -1.26
CA GLY A 97 -7.18 -10.13 0.03
C GLY A 97 -7.95 -11.35 0.55
N VAL A 98 -8.88 -11.91 -0.24
CA VAL A 98 -9.60 -13.15 0.09
C VAL A 98 -8.88 -14.34 -0.53
N ASN A 99 -8.41 -15.26 0.31
CA ASN A 99 -8.00 -16.59 -0.14
C ASN A 99 -9.25 -17.44 -0.38
N SER A 100 -9.84 -17.33 -1.57
CA SER A 100 -10.87 -18.28 -2.01
C SER A 100 -10.18 -19.44 -2.75
N ALA A 101 -10.64 -20.66 -2.50
CA ALA A 101 -10.29 -21.80 -3.35
C ALA A 101 -10.91 -21.68 -4.76
N GLU A 102 -11.88 -20.76 -4.93
CA GLU A 102 -12.71 -20.59 -6.12
C GLU A 102 -12.18 -19.56 -7.14
N GLY A 103 -11.06 -18.88 -6.85
CA GLY A 103 -10.44 -17.94 -7.80
C GLY A 103 -10.91 -16.49 -7.65
N ASP A 104 -11.14 -15.79 -8.77
CA ASP A 104 -11.48 -14.37 -8.80
C ASP A 104 -12.83 -14.10 -8.10
N THR A 105 -12.78 -13.46 -6.94
CA THR A 105 -13.97 -13.12 -6.13
C THR A 105 -14.62 -11.81 -6.52
N ARG A 106 -14.09 -11.09 -7.52
CA ARG A 106 -14.68 -9.84 -7.98
C ARG A 106 -16.02 -10.12 -8.64
N GLN A 107 -16.97 -9.22 -8.40
CA GLN A 107 -18.24 -9.23 -9.11
C GLN A 107 -17.97 -9.17 -10.63
N PRO A 108 -18.72 -9.93 -11.45
CA PRO A 108 -18.58 -9.86 -12.89
C PRO A 108 -18.83 -8.43 -13.36
N ARG A 109 -18.05 -7.99 -14.35
CA ARG A 109 -18.31 -6.71 -15.01
C ARG A 109 -19.60 -6.84 -15.80
N VAL A 110 -20.60 -6.08 -15.39
CA VAL A 110 -21.89 -5.97 -16.07
C VAL A 110 -21.93 -4.63 -16.80
N ASN A 111 -22.72 -4.56 -17.88
CA ASN A 111 -22.87 -3.31 -18.66
C ASN A 111 -23.98 -2.42 -18.09
N GLU A 112 -24.79 -2.97 -17.18
CA GLU A 112 -25.84 -2.28 -16.46
C GLU A 112 -25.25 -1.42 -15.32
N PRO A 113 -25.55 -0.11 -15.26
CA PRO A 113 -25.15 0.75 -14.16
C PRO A 113 -25.58 0.17 -12.80
N GLN A 114 -24.65 0.11 -11.85
CA GLN A 114 -24.90 -0.35 -10.48
C GLN A 114 -24.99 0.86 -9.56
N TYR A 115 -26.06 0.95 -8.80
CA TYR A 115 -26.33 2.04 -7.86
C TYR A 115 -26.25 1.52 -6.42
N GLN A 116 -25.75 2.35 -5.50
CA GLN A 116 -25.69 1.98 -4.08
C GLN A 116 -27.10 1.97 -3.46
N TYR A 117 -27.93 2.96 -3.85
CA TYR A 117 -29.34 3.05 -3.48
C TYR A 117 -30.24 3.29 -4.68
N GLU A 118 -31.52 2.95 -4.54
CA GLU A 118 -32.53 3.20 -5.57
C GLU A 118 -32.71 4.69 -5.87
N GLU A 119 -32.54 5.54 -4.86
CA GLU A 119 -32.57 7.00 -5.00
C GLU A 119 -31.47 7.50 -5.95
N ASP A 120 -30.27 6.89 -5.91
CA ASP A 120 -29.16 7.23 -6.82
C ASP A 120 -29.50 6.87 -8.27
N ARG A 121 -30.23 5.76 -8.48
CA ARG A 121 -30.72 5.34 -9.80
C ARG A 121 -31.70 6.35 -10.36
N VAL A 122 -32.72 6.69 -9.56
CA VAL A 122 -33.75 7.66 -9.95
C VAL A 122 -33.12 9.01 -10.27
N ALA A 123 -32.16 9.48 -9.47
CA ALA A 123 -31.48 10.75 -9.71
C ALA A 123 -30.58 10.76 -10.97
N ALA A 124 -30.04 9.60 -11.37
CA ALA A 124 -29.22 9.48 -12.57
C ALA A 124 -30.04 9.31 -13.86
N GLU A 125 -31.26 8.77 -13.75
CA GLU A 125 -32.16 8.48 -14.87
C GLU A 125 -33.20 9.57 -15.14
N SER A 126 -33.36 10.56 -14.24
CA SER A 126 -34.24 11.72 -14.39
C SER A 126 -33.59 12.85 -15.20
#